data_AF-A0A834B5E3-F1
#
_entry.id   AF-A0A834B5E3-F1
#
_cell.length_a   1.000
_cell.length_b   1.000
_cell.length_c   1.000
_cell.angle_alpha   90.00
_cell.angle_beta   90.00
_cell.angle_gamma   90.00
#
_symmetry.space_group_name_H-M   'P 1'
#
loop_
_entity.id
_entity.type
_entity.pdbx_description
1 polymer ?
#
loop_
_entity_poly.entity_id
_entity_poly.type
_entity_poly.pdbx_seq_one_letter_code
_entity_poly.pdbx_strand_id
1 'polypeptide(L)'
;MIGNSSCGVREVGAFGTPVINLGTRQIGRETGENVLHVRDADTQDKILQALHLQFGKQYPCSKIYGDGNAVPRILKFLKSIDLQEPLQKKFCFPPVKDNISQDIDHILETLSALAVDLGGTNLRVAIVSMKGEIVKKYTQFNPKTYEERINLILQMCVEAAAEAVKLNCRILGVGVSTGGRVNPREGIVLHSTKLIQEWNSVDLRTPLSDTLHLPVWVDNDGNCAAMAERKFGQGKGLENFVTLITGTGIGGGIIHQHELIHGSSFCAAELGHLVVSLDGPDCSCGSHGCIEAYASGMALQKEAKKLHDEDLLLVEGMSVPKDEAVGALHLIQAAKLGNVKAQSILRTAGTALGLGVVNILHTVNPSLVILSGILASHYIHTVKDVIRQQALPSVQDVDVVVSDLVDPALLGAASMVLDYTTRRIY
;
A
#
# COMPACT_ATOMS: atom_id res chain seq x y z
N MET A 1 39.40 -17.41 27.33
CA MET A 1 38.77 -16.34 26.52
C MET A 1 37.85 -15.49 27.40
N ILE A 2 37.79 -14.17 27.18
CA ILE A 2 36.89 -13.26 27.92
C ILE A 2 36.12 -12.41 26.91
N GLY A 3 34.81 -12.26 27.07
CA GLY A 3 33.99 -11.40 26.21
C GLY A 3 32.50 -11.72 26.29
N ASN A 4 31.69 -11.19 25.38
CA ASN A 4 30.24 -11.42 25.32
C ASN A 4 29.76 -11.99 23.96
N SER A 5 30.71 -12.49 23.15
CA SER A 5 30.48 -13.02 21.81
C SER A 5 29.92 -14.45 21.84
N SER A 6 29.10 -14.77 20.84
CA SER A 6 28.58 -16.13 20.63
C SER A 6 29.69 -17.15 20.36
N CYS A 7 30.82 -16.74 19.77
CA CYS A 7 31.97 -17.61 19.53
C CYS A 7 32.47 -18.25 20.83
N GLY A 8 32.57 -17.47 21.92
CA GLY A 8 33.01 -17.96 23.23
C GLY A 8 32.09 -19.03 23.81
N VAL A 9 30.79 -18.99 23.48
CA VAL A 9 29.82 -19.97 23.99
C VAL A 9 29.67 -21.16 23.06
N ARG A 10 29.74 -20.94 21.74
CA ARG A 10 29.39 -21.96 20.73
C ARG A 10 30.58 -22.76 20.23
N GLU A 11 31.68 -22.08 19.92
CA GLU A 11 32.80 -22.69 19.18
C GLU A 11 33.89 -23.15 20.14
N VAL A 12 34.13 -22.37 21.19
CA VAL A 12 35.25 -22.57 22.11
C VAL A 12 35.07 -23.82 22.99
N GLY A 13 33.82 -24.25 23.18
CA GLY A 13 33.50 -25.54 23.81
C GLY A 13 34.12 -26.73 23.09
N ALA A 14 34.21 -26.70 21.75
CA ALA A 14 34.82 -27.78 20.97
C ALA A 14 36.32 -27.99 21.29
N PHE A 15 36.97 -26.98 21.86
CA PHE A 15 38.38 -26.98 22.23
C PHE A 15 38.62 -27.06 23.75
N GLY A 16 37.56 -27.23 24.56
CA GLY A 16 37.67 -27.31 26.02
C GLY A 16 38.27 -26.06 26.68
N THR A 17 38.29 -24.93 25.95
CA THR A 17 38.99 -23.72 26.38
C THR A 17 38.12 -22.97 27.40
N PRO A 18 38.68 -22.55 28.55
CA PRO A 18 37.95 -21.76 29.55
C PRO A 18 37.42 -20.43 28.99
N VAL A 19 36.16 -20.13 29.27
CA VAL A 19 35.50 -18.90 28.83
C VAL A 19 34.88 -18.16 30.00
N ILE A 20 35.09 -16.84 30.01
CA ILE A 20 34.39 -15.90 30.88
C ILE A 20 33.45 -15.10 29.99
N ASN A 21 32.16 -15.41 30.07
CA ASN A 21 31.11 -14.74 29.31
C ASN A 21 30.53 -13.59 30.12
N LEU A 22 30.72 -12.36 29.64
CA LEU A 22 30.32 -11.12 30.31
C LEU A 22 28.93 -10.67 29.87
N GLY A 23 28.12 -10.22 30.83
CA GLY A 23 26.81 -9.64 30.57
C GLY A 23 25.73 -10.66 30.22
N THR A 24 24.60 -10.15 29.71
CA THR A 24 23.35 -10.91 29.54
C THR A 24 23.10 -11.38 28.10
N ARG A 25 23.93 -10.97 27.13
CA ARG A 25 23.72 -11.21 25.68
C ARG A 25 23.54 -12.68 25.29
N GLN A 26 24.17 -13.61 26.02
CA GLN A 26 24.11 -15.05 25.72
C GLN A 26 23.18 -15.83 26.67
N ILE A 27 22.34 -15.15 27.45
CA ILE A 27 21.38 -15.82 28.35
C ILE A 27 20.41 -16.69 27.55
N GLY A 28 20.05 -17.85 28.14
CA GLY A 28 19.11 -18.80 27.54
C GLY A 28 19.73 -19.73 26.50
N ARG A 29 21.00 -19.53 26.13
CA ARG A 29 21.73 -20.46 25.26
C ARG A 29 22.28 -21.62 26.09
N GLU A 30 22.22 -22.81 25.51
CA GLU A 30 22.91 -23.99 26.03
C GLU A 30 24.43 -23.73 26.01
N THR A 31 25.14 -24.07 27.08
CA THR A 31 26.58 -23.79 27.19
C THR A 31 27.32 -25.02 27.71
N GLY A 32 28.59 -25.14 27.34
CA GLY A 32 29.48 -26.16 27.92
C GLY A 32 29.95 -25.76 29.32
N GLU A 33 30.40 -26.74 30.09
CA GLU A 33 30.94 -26.55 31.45
C GLU A 33 32.15 -25.59 31.51
N ASN A 34 32.81 -25.39 30.37
CA ASN A 34 33.92 -24.48 30.21
C ASN A 34 33.54 -22.99 30.26
N VAL A 35 32.24 -22.66 30.28
CA VAL A 35 31.73 -21.27 30.25
C VAL A 35 31.29 -20.81 31.64
N LEU A 36 31.99 -19.81 32.19
CA LEU A 36 31.58 -19.09 33.40
C LEU A 36 30.85 -17.80 33.01
N HIS A 37 29.60 -17.67 33.44
CA HIS A 37 28.79 -16.49 33.19
C HIS A 37 28.97 -15.46 34.30
N VAL A 38 29.40 -14.25 33.92
CA VAL A 38 29.50 -13.08 34.81
C VAL A 38 28.48 -12.06 34.33
N ARG A 39 27.23 -12.22 34.80
CA ARG A 39 26.08 -11.48 34.27
C ARG A 39 26.10 -10.00 34.66
N ASP A 40 26.60 -9.70 35.85
CA ASP A 40 26.70 -8.35 36.41
C ASP A 40 28.15 -7.87 36.38
N ALA A 41 28.84 -8.02 35.24
CA ALA A 41 30.24 -7.62 35.06
C ALA A 41 30.41 -6.09 34.92
N ASP A 42 29.93 -5.35 35.92
CA ASP A 42 29.94 -3.89 36.02
C ASP A 42 31.21 -3.32 36.69
N THR A 43 32.06 -4.20 37.24
CA THR A 43 33.21 -3.84 38.07
C THR A 43 34.43 -4.70 37.75
N GLN A 44 35.62 -4.09 37.88
CA GLN A 44 36.91 -4.74 37.63
C GLN A 44 37.13 -5.96 38.54
N ASP A 45 36.73 -5.88 39.80
CA ASP A 45 36.94 -6.94 40.80
C ASP A 45 36.20 -8.24 40.44
N LYS A 46 34.97 -8.14 39.91
CA LYS A 46 34.20 -9.31 39.47
C LYS A 46 34.85 -10.02 38.28
N ILE A 47 35.42 -9.26 37.34
CA ILE A 47 36.13 -9.81 36.19
C ILE A 47 37.42 -10.50 36.66
N LEU A 48 38.15 -9.88 37.60
CA LEU A 48 39.37 -10.46 38.18
C LEU A 48 39.08 -11.75 38.95
N GLN A 49 37.99 -11.79 39.72
CA GLN A 49 37.55 -13.00 40.41
C GLN A 49 37.21 -14.12 39.42
N ALA A 50 36.45 -13.81 38.36
CA ALA A 50 36.12 -14.78 37.32
C ALA A 50 37.36 -15.28 36.57
N LEU A 51 38.35 -14.41 36.37
CA LEU A 51 39.66 -14.74 35.85
C LEU A 51 40.35 -15.77 36.74
N HIS A 52 40.47 -15.52 38.05
CA HIS A 52 41.05 -16.49 38.97
C HIS A 52 40.31 -17.83 38.98
N LEU A 53 38.97 -17.82 38.84
CA LEU A 53 38.17 -19.04 38.78
C LEU A 53 38.35 -19.87 37.51
N GLN A 54 38.73 -19.24 36.39
CA GLN A 54 38.92 -19.93 35.10
C GLN A 54 40.39 -20.15 34.75
N PHE A 55 41.32 -19.42 35.38
CA PHE A 55 42.74 -19.48 35.09
C PHE A 55 43.30 -20.88 35.37
N GLY A 56 44.00 -21.44 34.39
CA GLY A 56 44.63 -22.77 34.49
C GLY A 56 43.68 -23.96 34.42
N LYS A 57 42.35 -23.76 34.32
CA LYS A 57 41.40 -24.86 34.17
C LYS A 57 41.47 -25.50 32.79
N GLN A 58 41.21 -26.79 32.74
CA GLN A 58 41.02 -27.57 31.52
C GLN A 58 39.67 -28.26 31.59
N TYR A 59 38.92 -28.19 30.50
CA TYR A 59 37.61 -28.82 30.39
C TYR A 59 37.61 -29.84 29.26
N PRO A 60 36.78 -30.89 29.34
CA PRO A 60 36.57 -31.77 28.22
C PRO A 60 35.97 -31.01 27.04
N CYS A 61 36.30 -31.43 25.82
CA CYS A 61 35.69 -30.89 24.62
C CYS A 61 34.17 -31.14 24.63
N SER A 62 33.40 -30.08 24.44
CA SER A 62 31.95 -30.13 24.31
C SER A 62 31.55 -30.07 22.84
N LYS A 63 30.64 -30.96 22.44
CA LYS A 63 30.11 -31.06 21.05
C LYS A 63 28.70 -30.48 20.91
N ILE A 64 28.21 -29.72 21.89
CA ILE A 64 26.84 -29.16 21.94
C ILE A 64 26.47 -28.47 20.62
N TYR A 65 27.39 -27.70 20.03
CA TYR A 65 27.14 -26.95 18.78
C TYR A 65 27.87 -27.50 17.56
N GLY A 66 28.46 -28.69 17.67
CA GLY A 66 29.18 -29.33 16.58
C GLY A 66 30.45 -30.00 17.03
N ASP A 67 30.87 -31.00 16.26
CA ASP A 67 32.04 -31.84 16.48
C ASP A 67 33.22 -31.50 15.56
N GLY A 68 33.15 -30.35 14.86
CA GLY A 68 34.15 -29.92 13.87
C GLY A 68 34.06 -30.63 12.51
N ASN A 69 33.20 -31.64 12.33
CA ASN A 69 33.12 -32.42 11.08
C ASN A 69 32.04 -31.92 10.10
N ALA A 70 31.65 -30.65 10.19
CA ALA A 70 30.60 -30.09 9.33
C ALA A 70 31.00 -30.14 7.84
N VAL A 71 32.23 -29.76 7.52
CA VAL A 71 32.74 -29.71 6.14
C VAL A 71 32.72 -31.10 5.46
N PRO A 72 33.28 -32.18 6.06
CA PRO A 72 33.16 -33.52 5.49
C PRO A 72 31.70 -33.97 5.26
N ARG A 73 30.79 -33.65 6.19
CA ARG A 73 29.36 -33.98 6.05
C ARG A 73 28.71 -33.23 4.89
N ILE A 74 28.96 -31.93 4.77
CA ILE A 74 28.43 -31.10 3.69
C ILE A 74 28.97 -31.60 2.34
N LEU A 75 30.27 -31.89 2.24
CA LEU A 75 30.88 -32.41 1.02
C LEU A 75 30.29 -33.75 0.60
N LYS A 76 29.96 -34.64 1.56
CA LYS A 76 29.28 -35.90 1.26
C LYS A 76 27.93 -35.66 0.57
N PHE A 77 27.14 -34.70 1.04
CA PHE A 77 25.84 -34.36 0.45
C PHE A 77 25.97 -33.63 -0.89
N LEU A 78 26.89 -32.66 -1.01
CA LEU A 78 27.10 -31.93 -2.25
C LEU A 78 27.53 -32.87 -3.39
N LYS A 79 28.33 -33.89 -3.11
CA LYS A 79 28.73 -34.92 -4.09
C LYS A 79 27.58 -35.80 -4.57
N SER A 80 26.47 -35.88 -3.82
CA SER A 80 25.29 -36.67 -4.21
C SER A 80 24.25 -35.87 -4.98
N ILE A 81 24.46 -34.57 -5.21
CA ILE A 81 23.55 -33.72 -5.98
C ILE A 81 23.97 -33.76 -7.45
N ASP A 82 23.03 -34.07 -8.34
CA ASP A 82 23.24 -33.91 -9.77
C ASP A 82 23.11 -32.43 -10.16
N LEU A 83 24.18 -31.85 -10.68
CA LEU A 83 24.25 -30.44 -11.06
C LEU A 83 23.80 -30.20 -12.52
N GLN A 84 23.45 -31.25 -13.26
CA GLN A 84 22.92 -31.11 -14.62
C GLN A 84 21.41 -30.84 -14.66
N GLU A 85 20.69 -31.08 -13.57
CA GLU A 85 19.31 -30.63 -13.43
C GLU A 85 19.26 -29.15 -12.97
N PRO A 86 18.35 -28.32 -13.52
CA PRO A 86 18.21 -26.94 -13.12
C PRO A 86 17.81 -26.83 -11.64
N LEU A 87 18.75 -26.36 -10.81
CA LEU A 87 18.51 -26.07 -9.40
C LEU A 87 17.56 -24.86 -9.26
N GLN A 88 16.26 -25.13 -9.14
CA GLN A 88 15.27 -24.09 -8.89
C GLN A 88 15.26 -23.74 -7.39
N LYS A 89 15.65 -22.51 -7.04
CA LYS A 89 15.58 -21.99 -5.66
C LYS A 89 14.11 -21.83 -5.25
N LYS A 90 13.54 -22.85 -4.62
CA LYS A 90 12.19 -22.80 -4.07
C LYS A 90 12.25 -22.28 -2.63
N PHE A 91 11.89 -21.01 -2.43
CA PHE A 91 11.79 -20.46 -1.10
C PHE A 91 10.57 -21.06 -0.38
N CYS A 92 10.81 -22.01 0.52
CA CYS A 92 9.82 -22.43 1.52
C CYS A 92 10.11 -21.66 2.81
N PHE A 93 9.18 -20.78 3.20
CA PHE A 93 9.20 -20.11 4.48
C PHE A 93 8.18 -20.80 5.40
N PRO A 94 8.57 -21.84 6.17
CA PRO A 94 7.70 -22.32 7.23
C PRO A 94 7.46 -21.16 8.20
N PRO A 95 6.28 -21.09 8.87
CA PRO A 95 6.06 -20.13 9.95
C PRO A 95 7.14 -20.35 11.01
N VAL A 96 8.06 -19.40 11.13
CA VAL A 96 9.12 -19.44 12.14
C VAL A 96 8.53 -18.83 13.40
N LYS A 97 8.54 -19.55 14.52
CA LYS A 97 8.22 -18.95 15.82
C LYS A 97 9.22 -17.82 16.09
N ASP A 98 8.71 -16.65 16.45
CA ASP A 98 9.47 -15.42 16.67
C ASP A 98 10.80 -15.63 17.39
N ASN A 99 11.88 -15.15 16.77
CA ASN A 99 13.17 -15.00 17.45
C ASN A 99 13.18 -13.67 18.19
N ILE A 100 13.29 -13.72 19.52
CA ILE A 100 13.39 -12.56 20.43
C ILE A 100 14.81 -11.96 20.42
N SER A 101 15.36 -11.69 19.24
CA SER A 101 16.64 -10.99 19.11
C SER A 101 16.56 -9.97 18.00
N GLN A 102 16.01 -8.80 18.32
CA GLN A 102 16.03 -7.63 17.47
C GLN A 102 17.24 -6.76 17.85
N ASP A 103 18.05 -6.36 16.87
CA ASP A 103 19.13 -5.38 17.03
C ASP A 103 18.55 -4.05 17.52
N ILE A 104 19.30 -3.28 18.33
CA ILE A 104 18.86 -1.98 18.86
C ILE A 104 18.56 -0.97 17.74
N ASP A 105 19.23 -1.07 16.59
CA ASP A 105 18.93 -0.24 15.41
C ASP A 105 17.53 -0.53 14.84
N HIS A 106 17.00 -1.73 15.09
CA HIS A 106 15.65 -2.13 14.70
C HIS A 106 14.55 -1.48 15.56
N ILE A 107 14.92 -0.87 16.70
CA ILE A 107 14.00 -0.19 17.63
C ILE A 107 13.77 1.28 17.22
N LEU A 108 14.68 1.88 16.43
CA LEU A 108 14.64 3.32 16.11
C LEU A 108 14.15 3.63 14.68
N GLU A 109 14.32 2.71 13.73
CA GLU A 109 13.90 2.93 12.34
C GLU A 109 12.38 2.89 12.19
N THR A 110 11.81 3.88 11.51
CA THR A 110 10.39 3.86 11.14
C THR A 110 10.22 3.01 9.89
N LEU A 111 9.68 1.81 10.06
CA LEU A 111 9.28 0.94 8.95
C LEU A 111 8.35 1.70 8.00
N SER A 112 8.69 1.73 6.72
CA SER A 112 8.04 2.56 5.71
C SER A 112 7.95 1.87 4.35
N ALA A 113 7.07 2.37 3.50
CA ALA A 113 6.93 2.00 2.11
C ALA A 113 7.21 3.20 1.22
N LEU A 114 7.73 2.94 0.03
CA LEU A 114 7.79 3.92 -1.04
C LEU A 114 6.54 3.75 -1.89
N ALA A 115 5.70 4.78 -1.98
CA ALA A 115 4.43 4.75 -2.68
C ALA A 115 4.49 5.64 -3.92
N VAL A 116 4.10 5.10 -5.07
CA VAL A 116 3.98 5.81 -6.34
C VAL A 116 2.50 5.90 -6.69
N ASP A 117 2.03 7.08 -7.07
CA ASP A 117 0.70 7.28 -7.63
C ASP A 117 0.85 7.92 -9.01
N LEU A 118 0.58 7.10 -10.02
CA LEU A 118 0.57 7.50 -11.41
C LEU A 118 -0.84 7.94 -11.81
N GLY A 119 -1.15 9.20 -11.49
CA GLY A 119 -2.39 9.85 -11.88
C GLY A 119 -2.34 10.41 -13.31
N GLY A 120 -3.51 10.74 -13.87
CA GLY A 120 -3.60 11.27 -15.24
C GLY A 120 -2.92 12.62 -15.47
N THR A 121 -2.81 13.47 -14.44
CA THR A 121 -2.19 14.81 -14.54
C THR A 121 -0.85 14.91 -13.82
N ASN A 122 -0.75 14.28 -12.65
CA ASN A 122 0.42 14.37 -11.78
C ASN A 122 0.94 12.97 -11.47
N LEU A 123 2.26 12.86 -11.45
CA LEU A 123 2.98 11.73 -10.87
C LEU A 123 3.40 12.11 -9.45
N ARG A 124 3.15 11.23 -8.49
CA ARG A 124 3.50 11.44 -7.09
C ARG A 124 4.31 10.28 -6.56
N VAL A 125 5.29 10.60 -5.71
CA VAL A 125 6.06 9.61 -4.96
C VAL A 125 6.07 10.02 -3.50
N ALA A 126 5.84 9.09 -2.59
CA ALA A 126 5.78 9.36 -1.16
C ALA A 126 6.50 8.30 -0.33
N ILE A 127 7.05 8.71 0.79
CA ILE A 127 7.51 7.82 1.87
C ILE A 127 6.39 7.76 2.89
N VAL A 128 5.83 6.56 3.10
CA VAL A 128 4.68 6.34 3.98
C VAL A 128 5.06 5.39 5.10
N SER A 129 4.86 5.79 6.36
CA SER A 129 5.19 4.97 7.52
C SER A 129 4.19 3.83 7.73
N MET A 130 4.53 2.86 8.59
CA MET A 130 3.63 1.79 9.03
C MET A 130 2.29 2.28 9.62
N LYS A 131 2.24 3.52 10.10
CA LYS A 131 1.04 4.14 10.66
C LYS A 131 0.16 4.82 9.60
N GLY A 132 0.60 4.87 8.34
CA GLY A 132 -0.08 5.58 7.26
C GLY A 132 0.27 7.07 7.19
N GLU A 133 1.31 7.51 7.91
CA GLU A 133 1.76 8.90 7.85
C GLU A 133 2.64 9.13 6.61
N ILE A 134 2.30 10.14 5.81
CA ILE A 134 3.12 10.58 4.68
C ILE A 134 4.28 11.43 5.23
N VAL A 135 5.45 10.82 5.38
CA VAL A 135 6.67 11.46 5.92
C VAL A 135 7.23 12.48 4.92
N LYS A 136 7.19 12.14 3.64
CA LYS A 136 7.63 13.01 2.54
C LYS A 136 6.83 12.70 1.29
N LYS A 137 6.48 13.73 0.52
CA LYS A 137 5.79 13.61 -0.77
C LYS A 137 6.45 14.50 -1.82
N TYR A 138 6.63 13.93 -3.00
CA TYR A 138 7.10 14.59 -4.21
C TYR A 138 5.96 14.59 -5.23
N THR A 139 5.84 15.66 -6.00
CA THR A 139 4.81 15.77 -7.04
C THR A 139 5.41 16.44 -8.25
N GLN A 140 5.22 15.82 -9.41
CA GLN A 140 5.65 16.32 -10.71
C GLN A 140 4.50 16.20 -11.70
N PHE A 141 4.51 17.01 -12.75
CA PHE A 141 3.59 16.82 -13.87
C PHE A 141 3.86 15.48 -14.54
N ASN A 142 2.79 14.77 -14.91
CA ASN A 142 2.92 13.51 -15.61
C ASN A 142 3.43 13.75 -17.04
N PRO A 143 4.58 13.18 -17.45
CA PRO A 143 5.09 13.32 -18.81
C PRO A 143 4.14 12.77 -19.86
N LYS A 144 4.31 13.21 -21.11
CA LYS A 144 3.44 12.78 -22.22
C LYS A 144 3.85 11.42 -22.77
N THR A 145 5.15 11.18 -22.89
CA THR A 145 5.69 9.95 -23.49
C THR A 145 5.90 8.85 -22.45
N TYR A 146 5.86 7.60 -22.91
CA TYR A 146 6.19 6.44 -22.09
C TYR A 146 7.59 6.54 -21.44
N GLU A 147 8.61 6.85 -22.24
CA GLU A 147 10.01 6.83 -21.82
C GLU A 147 10.30 7.88 -20.75
N GLU A 148 9.84 9.12 -20.96
CA GLU A 148 9.99 10.19 -19.96
C GLU A 148 9.29 9.83 -18.65
N ARG A 149 8.12 9.17 -18.72
CA ARG A 149 7.33 8.80 -17.54
C ARG A 149 8.02 7.72 -16.71
N ILE A 150 8.55 6.67 -17.33
CA ILE A 150 9.34 5.64 -16.62
C ILE A 150 10.60 6.25 -16.02
N ASN A 151 11.35 7.05 -16.78
CA ASN A 151 12.56 7.70 -16.28
C ASN A 151 12.27 8.61 -15.08
N LEU A 152 11.16 9.36 -15.13
CA LEU A 152 10.75 10.21 -14.02
C LEU A 152 10.34 9.40 -12.79
N ILE A 153 9.60 8.30 -12.96
CA ILE A 153 9.24 7.38 -11.86
C ILE A 153 10.50 6.86 -11.17
N LEU A 154 11.46 6.34 -11.94
CA LEU A 154 12.71 5.80 -11.43
C LEU A 154 13.52 6.88 -10.68
N GLN A 155 13.68 8.06 -11.29
CA GLN A 155 14.38 9.18 -10.68
C GLN A 155 13.75 9.58 -9.34
N MET A 156 12.43 9.82 -9.32
CA MET A 156 11.73 10.22 -8.09
C MET A 156 11.80 9.15 -7.00
N CYS A 157 11.79 7.86 -7.37
CA CYS A 157 11.93 6.77 -6.39
C CYS A 157 13.35 6.69 -5.81
N VAL A 158 14.40 6.85 -6.63
CA VAL A 158 15.79 6.88 -6.15
C VAL A 158 16.02 8.06 -5.21
N GLU A 159 15.51 9.25 -5.58
CA GLU A 159 15.57 10.44 -4.73
C GLU A 159 14.84 10.23 -3.39
N ALA A 160 13.63 9.66 -3.42
CA ALA A 160 12.87 9.36 -2.22
C ALA A 160 13.54 8.29 -1.34
N ALA A 161 14.12 7.24 -1.93
CA ALA A 161 14.84 6.20 -1.20
C ALA A 161 16.09 6.74 -0.50
N ALA A 162 16.85 7.62 -1.17
CA ALA A 162 17.99 8.30 -0.57
C ALA A 162 17.58 9.23 0.58
N GLU A 163 16.46 9.94 0.44
CA GLU A 163 15.92 10.78 1.51
C GLU A 163 15.40 9.97 2.70
N ALA A 164 14.82 8.79 2.46
CA ALA A 164 14.33 7.90 3.51
C ALA A 164 15.44 7.51 4.52
N VAL A 165 16.66 7.29 4.04
CA VAL A 165 17.83 7.01 4.90
C VAL A 165 18.10 8.17 5.85
N LYS A 166 18.03 9.42 5.37
CA LYS A 166 18.24 10.61 6.20
C LYS A 166 17.12 10.82 7.22
N LEU A 167 15.92 10.37 6.88
CA LEU A 167 14.71 10.45 7.71
C LEU A 167 14.55 9.25 8.67
N ASN A 168 15.58 8.38 8.76
CA ASN A 168 15.54 7.17 9.57
C ASN A 168 14.34 6.25 9.24
N CYS A 169 13.96 6.22 7.97
CA CYS A 169 12.86 5.44 7.43
C CYS A 169 13.41 4.23 6.68
N ARG A 170 13.12 3.03 7.18
CA ARG A 170 13.48 1.79 6.50
C ARG A 170 12.43 1.45 5.44
N ILE A 171 12.80 1.57 4.17
CA ILE A 171 11.92 1.21 3.05
C ILE A 171 11.86 -0.31 2.91
N LEU A 172 10.65 -0.85 3.00
CA LEU A 172 10.37 -2.28 2.90
C LEU A 172 10.11 -2.75 1.46
N GLY A 173 9.76 -1.83 0.57
CA GLY A 173 9.38 -2.10 -0.81
C GLY A 173 8.71 -0.90 -1.46
N VAL A 174 8.27 -1.09 -2.71
CA VAL A 174 7.60 -0.07 -3.52
C VAL A 174 6.19 -0.53 -3.85
N GLY A 175 5.21 0.32 -3.57
CA GLY A 175 3.85 0.15 -4.08
C GLY A 175 3.56 1.16 -5.17
N VAL A 176 2.87 0.73 -6.22
CA VAL A 176 2.51 1.58 -7.35
C VAL A 176 0.99 1.52 -7.55
N SER A 177 0.35 2.67 -7.44
CA SER A 177 -1.02 2.93 -7.88
C SER A 177 -0.96 3.51 -9.29
N THR A 178 -1.83 3.04 -10.19
CA THR A 178 -1.95 3.59 -11.54
C THR A 178 -3.39 3.51 -12.02
N GLY A 179 -3.79 4.48 -12.85
CA GLY A 179 -5.02 4.36 -13.61
C GLY A 179 -4.94 3.23 -14.64
N GLY A 180 -6.07 2.59 -14.91
CA GLY A 180 -6.19 1.53 -15.91
C GLY A 180 -6.23 0.11 -15.31
N ARG A 181 -6.29 -0.88 -16.18
CA ARG A 181 -6.41 -2.30 -15.84
C ARG A 181 -5.04 -2.91 -15.61
N VAL A 182 -4.78 -3.38 -14.39
CA VAL A 182 -3.47 -3.90 -13.96
C VAL A 182 -3.53 -5.39 -13.73
N ASN A 183 -2.52 -6.14 -14.16
CA ASN A 183 -2.25 -7.48 -13.66
C ASN A 183 -1.31 -7.38 -12.44
N PRO A 184 -1.84 -7.42 -11.19
CA PRO A 184 -1.02 -7.28 -10.00
C PRO A 184 -0.07 -8.46 -9.78
N ARG A 185 -0.35 -9.63 -10.40
CA ARG A 185 0.51 -10.81 -10.28
C ARG A 185 1.83 -10.62 -11.03
N GLU A 186 1.80 -9.93 -12.16
CA GLU A 186 2.99 -9.68 -12.99
C GLU A 186 3.55 -8.27 -12.78
N GLY A 187 2.73 -7.32 -12.30
CA GLY A 187 3.12 -5.92 -12.18
C GLY A 187 3.02 -5.16 -13.51
N ILE A 188 2.12 -5.62 -14.39
CA ILE A 188 1.95 -5.14 -15.75
C ILE A 188 0.64 -4.35 -15.86
N VAL A 189 0.69 -3.16 -16.43
CA VAL A 189 -0.51 -2.41 -16.83
C VAL A 189 -0.98 -2.95 -18.18
N LEU A 190 -2.09 -3.67 -18.19
CA LEU A 190 -2.65 -4.32 -19.38
C LEU A 190 -3.24 -3.28 -20.34
N HIS A 191 -4.04 -2.35 -19.79
CA HIS A 191 -4.68 -1.29 -20.55
C HIS A 191 -4.69 0.01 -19.75
N SER A 192 -4.38 1.11 -20.43
CA SER A 192 -4.39 2.45 -19.84
C SER A 192 -5.69 3.20 -20.05
N THR A 193 -5.90 4.21 -19.21
CA THR A 193 -6.95 5.21 -19.43
C THR A 193 -6.56 6.15 -20.57
N LYS A 194 -7.54 6.89 -21.11
CA LYS A 194 -7.29 7.93 -22.14
C LYS A 194 -6.30 9.02 -21.69
N LEU A 195 -6.08 9.16 -20.38
CA LEU A 195 -5.19 10.14 -19.78
C LEU A 195 -3.71 9.73 -19.81
N ILE A 196 -3.41 8.43 -19.96
CA ILE A 196 -2.05 7.88 -19.94
C ILE A 196 -1.84 7.10 -21.23
N GLN A 197 -1.85 7.81 -22.38
CA GLN A 197 -1.65 7.20 -23.70
C GLN A 197 -0.27 6.51 -23.78
N GLU A 198 -0.16 5.49 -24.63
CA GLU A 198 1.04 4.62 -24.81
C GLU A 198 1.31 3.63 -23.66
N TRP A 199 0.42 3.53 -22.68
CA TRP A 199 0.64 2.73 -21.47
C TRP A 199 -0.14 1.41 -21.50
N ASN A 200 0.06 0.63 -22.56
CA ASN A 200 -0.58 -0.68 -22.76
C ASN A 200 0.47 -1.79 -22.74
N SER A 201 0.22 -2.85 -21.96
CA SER A 201 1.18 -3.93 -21.70
C SER A 201 2.53 -3.45 -21.17
N VAL A 202 2.50 -2.50 -20.22
CA VAL A 202 3.69 -1.90 -19.61
C VAL A 202 4.08 -2.62 -18.33
N ASP A 203 5.31 -3.13 -18.25
CA ASP A 203 5.89 -3.66 -17.02
C ASP A 203 6.47 -2.53 -16.16
N LEU A 204 5.86 -2.29 -14.99
CA LEU A 204 6.35 -1.32 -14.01
C LEU A 204 7.20 -1.97 -12.93
N ARG A 205 7.00 -3.27 -12.67
CA ARG A 205 7.66 -3.97 -11.57
C ARG A 205 9.14 -4.15 -11.85
N THR A 206 9.51 -4.67 -13.02
CA THR A 206 10.90 -5.07 -13.30
C THR A 206 11.85 -3.88 -13.26
N PRO A 207 11.60 -2.75 -13.96
CA PRO A 207 12.52 -1.61 -13.94
C PRO A 207 12.70 -1.00 -12.54
N LEU A 208 11.60 -0.91 -11.77
CA LEU A 208 11.65 -0.40 -10.39
C LEU A 208 12.40 -1.35 -9.45
N SER A 209 12.14 -2.65 -9.57
CA SER A 209 12.79 -3.69 -8.77
C SER A 209 14.29 -3.76 -9.05
N ASP A 210 14.69 -3.70 -10.32
CA ASP A 210 16.10 -3.75 -10.73
C ASP A 210 16.86 -2.50 -10.28
N THR A 211 16.23 -1.31 -10.37
CA THR A 211 16.85 -0.04 -9.99
C THR A 211 16.99 0.12 -8.47
N LEU A 212 15.98 -0.30 -7.70
CA LEU A 212 15.92 -0.05 -6.25
C LEU A 212 16.35 -1.26 -5.42
N HIS A 213 16.47 -2.44 -6.04
CA HIS A 213 16.69 -3.72 -5.36
C HIS A 213 15.65 -4.01 -4.26
N LEU A 214 14.40 -3.61 -4.51
CA LEU A 214 13.28 -3.72 -3.60
C LEU A 214 12.10 -4.44 -4.27
N PRO A 215 11.28 -5.18 -3.51
CA PRO A 215 10.06 -5.78 -4.07
C PRO A 215 9.06 -4.70 -4.47
N VAL A 216 8.35 -4.92 -5.58
CA VAL A 216 7.40 -3.95 -6.17
C VAL A 216 6.02 -4.56 -6.37
N TRP A 217 4.99 -3.88 -5.87
CA TRP A 217 3.58 -4.18 -6.09
C TRP A 217 2.95 -3.09 -6.95
N VAL A 218 2.05 -3.49 -7.85
CA VAL A 218 1.37 -2.58 -8.78
C VAL A 218 -0.10 -2.96 -8.78
N ASP A 219 -0.99 -2.00 -8.61
CA ASP A 219 -2.43 -2.21 -8.70
C ASP A 219 -3.14 -0.95 -9.24
N ASN A 220 -4.42 -1.11 -9.56
CA ASN A 220 -5.30 -0.03 -9.97
C ASN A 220 -5.52 0.99 -8.83
N ASP A 221 -5.71 2.27 -9.17
CA ASP A 221 -5.94 3.37 -8.23
C ASP A 221 -7.22 3.21 -7.38
N GLY A 222 -8.32 2.75 -7.99
CA GLY A 222 -9.56 2.33 -7.33
C GLY A 222 -9.34 1.27 -6.26
N ASN A 223 -8.64 0.20 -6.64
CA ASN A 223 -8.23 -0.88 -5.75
C ASN A 223 -7.33 -0.39 -4.62
N CYS A 224 -6.36 0.46 -4.94
CA CYS A 224 -5.46 1.05 -3.95
C CYS A 224 -6.24 1.84 -2.91
N ALA A 225 -7.20 2.68 -3.29
CA ALA A 225 -8.00 3.41 -2.30
C ALA A 225 -8.78 2.48 -1.35
N ALA A 226 -9.38 1.40 -1.86
CA ALA A 226 -10.06 0.42 -1.01
C ALA A 226 -9.08 -0.25 -0.03
N MET A 227 -7.87 -0.57 -0.49
CA MET A 227 -6.79 -1.09 0.36
C MET A 227 -6.32 -0.07 1.41
N ALA A 228 -6.29 1.22 1.07
CA ALA A 228 -6.01 2.30 2.02
C ALA A 228 -7.05 2.36 3.13
N GLU A 229 -8.34 2.29 2.78
CA GLU A 229 -9.44 2.24 3.75
C GLU A 229 -9.35 1.02 4.66
N ARG A 230 -8.99 -0.14 4.09
CA ARG A 230 -8.79 -1.38 4.85
C ARG A 230 -7.69 -1.24 5.90
N LYS A 231 -6.60 -0.56 5.56
CA LYS A 231 -5.40 -0.49 6.41
C LYS A 231 -5.41 0.69 7.38
N PHE A 232 -5.80 1.86 6.90
CA PHE A 232 -5.63 3.15 7.59
C PHE A 232 -6.95 3.89 7.85
N GLY A 233 -8.01 3.55 7.13
CA GLY A 233 -9.27 4.29 7.16
C GLY A 233 -10.41 3.55 7.85
N GLN A 234 -11.63 3.83 7.38
CA GLN A 234 -12.88 3.38 7.99
C GLN A 234 -13.19 1.90 7.70
N GLY A 235 -12.48 1.29 6.75
CA GLY A 235 -12.58 -0.14 6.42
C GLY A 235 -11.80 -1.06 7.36
N LYS A 236 -11.12 -0.52 8.37
CA LYS A 236 -10.23 -1.29 9.25
C LYS A 236 -10.98 -2.33 10.06
N GLY A 237 -10.57 -3.59 9.92
CA GLY A 237 -11.17 -4.73 10.62
C GLY A 237 -12.50 -5.20 10.04
N LEU A 238 -12.98 -4.58 8.95
CA LEU A 238 -14.20 -4.98 8.27
C LEU A 238 -13.91 -6.00 7.16
N GLU A 239 -14.76 -7.00 7.07
CA GLU A 239 -14.66 -8.07 6.07
C GLU A 239 -15.19 -7.68 4.70
N ASN A 240 -16.26 -6.90 4.68
CA ASN A 240 -17.07 -6.66 3.49
C ASN A 240 -17.41 -5.18 3.39
N PHE A 241 -16.71 -4.43 2.53
CA PHE A 241 -17.02 -3.03 2.31
C PHE A 241 -16.68 -2.61 0.87
N VAL A 242 -17.29 -1.51 0.44
CA VAL A 242 -17.07 -0.94 -0.89
C VAL A 242 -16.55 0.48 -0.74
N THR A 243 -15.51 0.82 -1.51
CA THR A 243 -15.00 2.18 -1.62
C THR A 243 -15.28 2.71 -3.02
N LEU A 244 -15.91 3.89 -3.10
CA LEU A 244 -16.16 4.63 -4.34
C LEU A 244 -15.35 5.93 -4.31
N ILE A 245 -14.45 6.12 -5.26
CA ILE A 245 -13.65 7.34 -5.38
C ILE A 245 -14.31 8.26 -6.38
N THR A 246 -14.63 9.47 -5.96
CA THR A 246 -15.29 10.50 -6.77
C THR A 246 -14.32 11.68 -6.97
N GLY A 247 -13.68 11.71 -8.13
CA GLY A 247 -12.64 12.67 -8.49
C GLY A 247 -12.75 13.07 -9.96
N THR A 248 -11.65 13.04 -10.70
CA THR A 248 -11.67 13.27 -12.16
C THR A 248 -12.61 12.28 -12.87
N GLY A 249 -12.50 11.00 -12.52
CA GLY A 249 -13.42 9.91 -12.88
C GLY A 249 -14.12 9.35 -11.65
N ILE A 250 -14.79 8.20 -11.82
CA ILE A 250 -15.32 7.41 -10.71
C ILE A 250 -14.66 6.03 -10.71
N GLY A 251 -13.83 5.79 -9.71
CA GLY A 251 -13.20 4.49 -9.47
C GLY A 251 -13.73 3.84 -8.20
N GLY A 252 -13.19 2.68 -7.87
CA GLY A 252 -13.48 2.05 -6.59
C GLY A 252 -12.89 0.66 -6.44
N GLY A 253 -13.16 0.05 -5.31
CA GLY A 253 -12.74 -1.32 -5.00
C GLY A 253 -13.71 -1.96 -4.03
N ILE A 254 -13.81 -3.29 -4.11
CA ILE A 254 -14.65 -4.11 -3.24
C ILE A 254 -13.74 -5.00 -2.40
N ILE A 255 -13.81 -4.86 -1.08
CA ILE A 255 -13.25 -5.82 -0.14
C ILE A 255 -14.35 -6.80 0.22
N HIS A 256 -14.09 -8.10 0.07
CA HIS A 256 -14.97 -9.19 0.43
C HIS A 256 -14.17 -10.29 1.13
N GLN A 257 -14.63 -10.71 2.31
CA GLN A 257 -13.90 -11.65 3.16
C GLN A 257 -12.45 -11.23 3.42
N HIS A 258 -12.24 -9.96 3.77
CA HIS A 258 -10.93 -9.30 4.00
C HIS A 258 -10.04 -9.15 2.77
N GLU A 259 -10.43 -9.67 1.61
CA GLU A 259 -9.62 -9.67 0.39
C GLU A 259 -10.21 -8.75 -0.67
N LEU A 260 -9.35 -8.11 -1.45
CA LEU A 260 -9.74 -7.28 -2.56
C LEU A 260 -10.22 -8.16 -3.73
N ILE A 261 -11.34 -7.81 -4.33
CA ILE A 261 -11.84 -8.50 -5.53
C ILE A 261 -11.18 -7.92 -6.77
N HIS A 262 -10.23 -8.65 -7.37
CA HIS A 262 -9.68 -8.31 -8.70
C HIS A 262 -10.50 -8.87 -9.86
N GLY A 263 -11.26 -9.94 -9.64
CA GLY A 263 -11.95 -10.69 -10.70
C GLY A 263 -11.00 -11.56 -11.53
N SER A 264 -11.56 -12.36 -12.43
CA SER A 264 -10.80 -13.34 -13.24
C SER A 264 -9.81 -12.70 -14.21
N SER A 265 -10.10 -11.48 -14.65
CA SER A 265 -9.33 -10.73 -15.63
C SER A 265 -8.67 -9.48 -15.05
N PHE A 266 -8.67 -9.30 -13.72
CA PHE A 266 -8.17 -8.09 -13.03
C PHE A 266 -8.91 -6.81 -13.43
N CYS A 267 -10.23 -6.91 -13.62
CA CYS A 267 -11.10 -5.82 -14.09
C CYS A 267 -12.44 -5.81 -13.32
N ALA A 268 -12.46 -6.39 -12.11
CA ALA A 268 -13.63 -6.24 -11.23
C ALA A 268 -13.70 -4.83 -10.64
N ALA A 269 -14.88 -4.47 -10.13
CA ALA A 269 -15.10 -3.20 -9.44
C ALA A 269 -14.86 -1.94 -10.31
N GLU A 270 -15.17 -2.00 -11.60
CA GLU A 270 -15.32 -0.82 -12.48
C GLU A 270 -16.61 -0.05 -12.15
N LEU A 271 -16.71 0.42 -10.90
CA LEU A 271 -17.97 0.90 -10.30
C LEU A 271 -18.51 2.14 -11.00
N GLY A 272 -17.64 3.01 -11.52
CA GLY A 272 -18.05 4.18 -12.29
C GLY A 272 -18.76 3.85 -13.60
N HIS A 273 -18.59 2.64 -14.13
CA HIS A 273 -19.16 2.21 -15.40
C HIS A 273 -20.47 1.42 -15.24
N LEU A 274 -20.98 1.26 -14.02
CA LEU A 274 -22.33 0.74 -13.80
C LEU A 274 -23.36 1.64 -14.49
N VAL A 275 -24.22 1.05 -15.33
CA VAL A 275 -25.26 1.77 -16.06
C VAL A 275 -26.45 2.00 -15.14
N VAL A 276 -26.85 3.27 -14.99
CA VAL A 276 -27.98 3.70 -14.14
C VAL A 276 -29.10 4.37 -14.94
N SER A 277 -28.91 4.56 -16.25
CA SER A 277 -29.94 5.10 -17.16
C SER A 277 -29.79 4.50 -18.55
N LEU A 278 -30.89 3.97 -19.11
CA LEU A 278 -30.90 3.45 -20.48
C LEU A 278 -30.74 4.56 -21.51
N ASP A 279 -31.30 5.74 -21.27
CA ASP A 279 -31.23 6.90 -22.16
C ASP A 279 -30.27 7.97 -21.63
N GLY A 280 -29.22 7.54 -20.92
CA GLY A 280 -28.25 8.43 -20.29
C GLY A 280 -27.21 9.03 -21.25
N PRO A 281 -26.35 9.94 -20.77
CA PRO A 281 -25.31 10.57 -21.57
C PRO A 281 -24.21 9.56 -21.94
N ASP A 282 -23.49 9.85 -23.02
CA ASP A 282 -22.33 9.07 -23.45
C ASP A 282 -21.24 9.05 -22.37
N CYS A 283 -20.66 7.87 -22.16
CA CYS A 283 -19.54 7.65 -21.28
C CYS A 283 -18.23 7.54 -22.06
N SER A 284 -17.13 7.93 -21.40
CA SER A 284 -15.77 7.85 -21.93
C SER A 284 -15.37 6.42 -22.33
N CYS A 285 -15.98 5.41 -21.71
CA CYS A 285 -15.76 3.98 -21.98
C CYS A 285 -16.42 3.47 -23.27
N GLY A 286 -17.26 4.28 -23.91
CA GLY A 286 -17.99 3.92 -25.14
C GLY A 286 -19.42 3.43 -24.92
N SER A 287 -19.87 3.29 -23.68
CA SER A 287 -21.28 3.04 -23.32
C SER A 287 -22.04 4.34 -23.05
N HIS A 288 -23.27 4.26 -22.54
CA HIS A 288 -24.09 5.39 -22.14
C HIS A 288 -24.73 5.15 -20.76
N GLY A 289 -25.04 6.23 -20.05
CA GLY A 289 -25.74 6.18 -18.76
C GLY A 289 -24.96 5.57 -17.60
N CYS A 290 -23.64 5.47 -17.71
CA CYS A 290 -22.75 5.12 -16.61
C CYS A 290 -22.77 6.17 -15.50
N ILE A 291 -22.56 5.78 -14.23
CA ILE A 291 -22.42 6.72 -13.10
C ILE A 291 -21.39 7.81 -13.41
N GLU A 292 -20.22 7.43 -13.94
CA GLU A 292 -19.13 8.35 -14.26
C GLU A 292 -19.57 9.46 -15.22
N ALA A 293 -20.48 9.17 -16.15
CA ALA A 293 -20.98 10.14 -17.12
C ALA A 293 -21.88 11.22 -16.50
N TYR A 294 -22.33 11.01 -15.24
CA TYR A 294 -23.11 11.98 -14.47
C TYR A 294 -22.32 12.63 -13.34
N ALA A 295 -21.59 11.84 -12.56
CA ALA A 295 -21.12 12.23 -11.23
C ALA A 295 -19.59 12.35 -11.10
N SER A 296 -18.85 12.24 -12.21
CA SER A 296 -17.41 12.51 -12.19
C SER A 296 -17.10 13.99 -12.30
N GLY A 297 -15.90 14.38 -11.90
CA GLY A 297 -15.40 15.74 -12.05
C GLY A 297 -15.37 16.17 -13.52
N MET A 298 -15.03 15.27 -14.45
CA MET A 298 -15.11 15.53 -15.89
C MET A 298 -16.55 15.77 -16.36
N ALA A 299 -17.52 14.98 -15.88
CA ALA A 299 -18.93 15.18 -16.20
C ALA A 299 -19.44 16.53 -15.67
N LEU A 300 -19.15 16.84 -14.41
CA LEU A 300 -19.51 18.13 -13.81
C LEU A 300 -18.82 19.31 -14.52
N GLN A 301 -17.56 19.16 -14.94
CA GLN A 301 -16.86 20.19 -15.70
C GLN A 301 -17.54 20.45 -17.06
N LYS A 302 -17.97 19.40 -17.76
CA LYS A 302 -18.70 19.52 -19.03
C LYS A 302 -20.00 20.31 -18.84
N GLU A 303 -20.76 19.98 -17.80
CA GLU A 303 -22.00 20.70 -17.47
C GLU A 303 -21.75 22.15 -17.00
N ALA A 304 -20.68 22.38 -16.23
CA ALA A 304 -20.27 23.72 -15.82
C ALA A 304 -19.97 24.60 -17.03
N LYS A 305 -19.19 24.07 -17.99
CA LYS A 305 -18.85 24.78 -19.23
C LYS A 305 -20.11 25.09 -20.04
N LYS A 306 -21.02 24.12 -20.19
CA LYS A 306 -22.30 24.35 -20.89
C LYS A 306 -23.11 25.48 -20.26
N LEU A 307 -23.28 25.49 -18.93
CA LEU A 307 -23.97 26.58 -18.26
C LEU A 307 -23.23 27.92 -18.39
N HIS A 308 -21.91 27.92 -18.44
CA HIS A 308 -21.13 29.13 -18.62
C HIS A 308 -21.29 29.71 -20.03
N ASP A 309 -21.20 28.87 -21.06
CA ASP A 309 -21.37 29.27 -22.47
C ASP A 309 -22.79 29.79 -22.76
N GLU A 310 -23.77 29.40 -21.95
CA GLU A 310 -25.16 29.87 -22.01
C GLU A 310 -25.45 31.08 -21.06
N ASP A 311 -24.44 31.65 -20.40
CA ASP A 311 -24.57 32.74 -19.40
C ASP A 311 -25.48 32.40 -18.19
N LEU A 312 -25.55 31.12 -17.84
CA LEU A 312 -26.43 30.58 -16.80
C LEU A 312 -25.69 30.07 -15.56
N LEU A 313 -24.36 30.05 -15.58
CA LEU A 313 -23.55 29.54 -14.46
C LEU A 313 -23.37 30.58 -13.36
N LEU A 314 -23.00 31.80 -13.73
CA LEU A 314 -22.57 32.83 -12.78
C LEU A 314 -23.77 33.39 -12.02
N VAL A 315 -23.59 33.59 -10.72
CA VAL A 315 -24.54 34.26 -9.83
C VAL A 315 -23.84 35.41 -9.11
N GLU A 316 -24.61 36.27 -8.46
CA GLU A 316 -24.05 37.40 -7.70
C GLU A 316 -22.99 36.93 -6.69
N GLY A 317 -21.84 37.61 -6.68
CA GLY A 317 -20.69 37.22 -5.84
C GLY A 317 -19.76 36.16 -6.45
N MET A 318 -20.02 35.70 -7.69
CA MET A 318 -19.07 34.90 -8.47
C MET A 318 -18.38 35.72 -9.55
N SER A 319 -17.10 35.43 -9.73
CA SER A 319 -16.37 35.75 -10.95
C SER A 319 -15.50 34.56 -11.31
N VAL A 320 -15.38 34.29 -12.60
CA VAL A 320 -14.37 33.35 -13.12
C VAL A 320 -13.29 34.24 -13.75
N PRO A 321 -12.03 34.19 -13.27
CA PRO A 321 -10.94 34.90 -13.90
C PRO A 321 -10.86 34.56 -15.40
N LYS A 322 -10.55 35.54 -16.25
CA LYS A 322 -10.48 35.32 -17.71
C LYS A 322 -9.48 34.23 -18.12
N ASP A 323 -8.46 34.00 -17.29
CA ASP A 323 -7.38 33.05 -17.53
C ASP A 323 -7.64 31.67 -16.88
N GLU A 324 -8.77 31.50 -16.19
CA GLU A 324 -9.13 30.26 -15.50
C GLU A 324 -10.19 29.46 -16.28
N ALA A 325 -9.95 28.16 -16.46
CA ALA A 325 -10.92 27.28 -17.10
C ALA A 325 -12.09 26.96 -16.16
N VAL A 326 -13.32 27.08 -16.67
CA VAL A 326 -14.53 26.65 -15.95
C VAL A 326 -14.47 25.15 -15.65
N GLY A 327 -14.88 24.78 -14.43
CA GLY A 327 -14.69 23.44 -13.89
C GLY A 327 -15.74 23.04 -12.86
N ALA A 328 -15.66 21.81 -12.37
CA ALA A 328 -16.60 21.26 -11.40
C ALA A 328 -16.70 22.12 -10.12
N LEU A 329 -15.60 22.71 -9.65
CA LEU A 329 -15.58 23.60 -8.48
C LEU A 329 -16.48 24.83 -8.68
N HIS A 330 -16.45 25.43 -9.87
CA HIS A 330 -17.31 26.57 -10.22
C HIS A 330 -18.79 26.19 -10.21
N LEU A 331 -19.14 25.00 -10.72
CA LEU A 331 -20.50 24.48 -10.64
C LEU A 331 -20.97 24.28 -9.21
N ILE A 332 -20.12 23.69 -8.36
CA ILE A 332 -20.41 23.48 -6.94
C ILE A 332 -20.59 24.82 -6.21
N GLN A 333 -19.74 25.80 -6.50
CA GLN A 333 -19.85 27.13 -5.94
C GLN A 333 -21.15 27.83 -6.38
N ALA A 334 -21.49 27.77 -7.66
CA ALA A 334 -22.75 28.32 -8.17
C ALA A 334 -23.96 27.68 -7.47
N ALA A 335 -23.95 26.36 -7.29
CA ALA A 335 -25.02 25.66 -6.58
C ALA A 335 -25.15 26.12 -5.11
N LYS A 336 -24.02 26.30 -4.41
CA LYS A 336 -23.99 26.82 -3.04
C LYS A 336 -24.52 28.25 -2.94
N LEU A 337 -24.31 29.06 -3.97
CA LEU A 337 -24.79 30.44 -4.08
C LEU A 337 -26.22 30.56 -4.66
N GLY A 338 -26.95 29.44 -4.75
CA GLY A 338 -28.37 29.45 -5.10
C GLY A 338 -28.70 29.26 -6.58
N ASN A 339 -27.72 28.94 -7.43
CA ASN A 339 -28.00 28.62 -8.83
C ASN A 339 -28.81 27.31 -8.95
N VAL A 340 -30.09 27.42 -9.28
CA VAL A 340 -31.02 26.28 -9.37
C VAL A 340 -30.64 25.25 -10.43
N LYS A 341 -30.01 25.66 -11.54
CA LYS A 341 -29.55 24.74 -12.60
C LYS A 341 -28.36 23.93 -12.12
N ALA A 342 -27.39 24.59 -11.49
CA ALA A 342 -26.23 23.92 -10.91
C ALA A 342 -26.64 22.96 -9.78
N GLN A 343 -27.58 23.36 -8.92
CA GLN A 343 -28.17 22.48 -7.90
C GLN A 343 -28.86 21.26 -8.53
N SER A 344 -29.60 21.46 -9.63
CA SER A 344 -30.24 20.35 -10.33
C SER A 344 -29.22 19.37 -10.92
N ILE A 345 -28.12 19.86 -11.50
CA ILE A 345 -27.04 19.00 -12.03
C ILE A 345 -26.41 18.18 -10.90
N LEU A 346 -26.07 18.81 -9.77
CA LEU A 346 -25.50 18.08 -8.61
C LEU A 346 -26.48 17.05 -8.03
N ARG A 347 -27.77 17.37 -8.00
CA ARG A 347 -28.80 16.41 -7.57
C ARG A 347 -28.89 15.22 -8.53
N THR A 348 -28.88 15.46 -9.84
CA THR A 348 -28.85 14.39 -10.84
C THR A 348 -27.61 13.51 -10.68
N ALA A 349 -26.43 14.13 -10.51
CA ALA A 349 -25.18 13.42 -10.25
C ALA A 349 -25.24 12.56 -8.98
N GLY A 350 -25.68 13.13 -7.85
CA GLY A 350 -25.85 12.40 -6.59
C GLY A 350 -26.89 11.28 -6.69
N THR A 351 -27.95 11.48 -7.48
CA THR A 351 -28.97 10.45 -7.72
C THR A 351 -28.40 9.29 -8.53
N ALA A 352 -27.66 9.59 -9.61
CA ALA A 352 -26.98 8.57 -10.41
C ALA A 352 -25.98 7.76 -9.57
N LEU A 353 -25.19 8.43 -8.73
CA LEU A 353 -24.29 7.73 -7.79
C LEU A 353 -25.09 6.88 -6.79
N GLY A 354 -26.17 7.41 -6.22
CA GLY A 354 -27.04 6.67 -5.30
C GLY A 354 -27.65 5.41 -5.91
N LEU A 355 -28.15 5.48 -7.15
CA LEU A 355 -28.65 4.33 -7.91
C LEU A 355 -27.55 3.28 -8.12
N GLY A 356 -26.35 3.74 -8.44
CA GLY A 356 -25.17 2.90 -8.52
C GLY A 356 -24.86 2.17 -7.21
N VAL A 357 -24.92 2.88 -6.08
CA VAL A 357 -24.75 2.28 -4.77
C VAL A 357 -25.85 1.25 -4.50
N VAL A 358 -27.12 1.53 -4.81
CA VAL A 358 -28.21 0.56 -4.67
C VAL A 358 -27.93 -0.73 -5.45
N ASN A 359 -27.47 -0.62 -6.70
CA ASN A 359 -27.07 -1.78 -7.51
C ASN A 359 -25.95 -2.59 -6.84
N ILE A 360 -24.97 -1.90 -6.24
CA ILE A 360 -23.87 -2.53 -5.51
C ILE A 360 -24.40 -3.26 -4.26
N LEU A 361 -25.27 -2.63 -3.48
CA LEU A 361 -25.87 -3.24 -2.28
C LEU A 361 -26.62 -4.52 -2.62
N HIS A 362 -27.40 -4.51 -3.70
CA HIS A 362 -28.14 -5.70 -4.17
C HIS A 362 -27.22 -6.81 -4.69
N THR A 363 -26.01 -6.48 -5.12
CA THR A 363 -25.07 -7.44 -5.71
C THR A 363 -24.13 -8.06 -4.67
N VAL A 364 -23.55 -7.25 -3.78
CA VAL A 364 -22.49 -7.70 -2.86
C VAL A 364 -22.82 -7.54 -1.38
N ASN A 365 -23.89 -6.83 -1.03
CA ASN A 365 -24.37 -6.62 0.35
C ASN A 365 -23.23 -6.28 1.34
N PRO A 366 -22.51 -5.15 1.16
CA PRO A 366 -21.42 -4.76 2.05
C PRO A 366 -21.96 -4.26 3.39
N SER A 367 -21.15 -4.34 4.45
CA SER A 367 -21.49 -3.74 5.75
C SER A 367 -21.23 -2.23 5.79
N LEU A 368 -20.43 -1.70 4.86
CA LEU A 368 -20.08 -0.29 4.79
C LEU A 368 -19.85 0.16 3.34
N VAL A 369 -20.35 1.35 3.00
CA VAL A 369 -20.02 2.06 1.77
C VAL A 369 -19.22 3.32 2.13
N ILE A 370 -18.02 3.42 1.57
CA ILE A 370 -17.12 4.54 1.79
C ILE A 370 -17.07 5.39 0.52
N LEU A 371 -17.52 6.63 0.60
CA LEU A 371 -17.35 7.61 -0.47
C LEU A 371 -16.05 8.38 -0.23
N SER A 372 -15.11 8.29 -1.15
CA SER A 372 -13.81 8.97 -1.10
C SER A 372 -13.67 9.97 -2.25
N GLY A 373 -12.66 10.82 -2.18
CA GLY A 373 -12.36 11.85 -3.18
C GLY A 373 -13.11 13.16 -2.95
N ILE A 374 -12.73 14.15 -3.76
CA ILE A 374 -13.12 15.56 -3.58
C ILE A 374 -14.63 15.82 -3.75
N LEU A 375 -15.36 14.92 -4.41
CA LEU A 375 -16.81 15.08 -4.63
C LEU A 375 -17.67 14.33 -3.61
N ALA A 376 -17.07 13.49 -2.76
CA ALA A 376 -17.80 12.56 -1.89
C ALA A 376 -18.78 13.29 -0.94
N SER A 377 -18.33 14.37 -0.31
CA SER A 377 -19.14 15.18 0.62
C SER A 377 -20.32 15.87 -0.06
N HIS A 378 -20.27 16.09 -1.37
CA HIS A 378 -21.38 16.69 -2.13
C HIS A 378 -22.48 15.68 -2.46
N TYR A 379 -22.17 14.38 -2.43
CA TYR A 379 -23.12 13.33 -2.81
C TYR A 379 -23.70 12.55 -1.63
N ILE A 380 -23.03 12.53 -0.48
CA ILE A 380 -23.37 11.66 0.65
C ILE A 380 -24.84 11.71 1.07
N HIS A 381 -25.46 12.89 1.14
CA HIS A 381 -26.86 13.04 1.52
C HIS A 381 -27.81 12.45 0.47
N THR A 382 -27.62 12.81 -0.80
CA THR A 382 -28.42 12.29 -1.91
C THR A 382 -28.28 10.77 -2.05
N VAL A 383 -27.06 10.24 -1.88
CA VAL A 383 -26.81 8.80 -1.90
C VAL A 383 -27.60 8.08 -0.80
N LYS A 384 -27.56 8.59 0.44
CA LYS A 384 -28.35 8.03 1.56
C LYS A 384 -29.85 8.08 1.29
N ASP A 385 -30.34 9.17 0.71
CA ASP A 385 -31.77 9.31 0.41
C ASP A 385 -32.22 8.35 -0.69
N VAL A 386 -31.42 8.16 -1.73
CA VAL A 386 -31.72 7.18 -2.79
C VAL A 386 -31.70 5.75 -2.24
N ILE A 387 -30.75 5.40 -1.38
CA ILE A 387 -30.70 4.08 -0.73
C ILE A 387 -31.97 3.84 0.07
N ARG A 388 -32.40 4.78 0.92
CA ARG A 388 -33.64 4.65 1.71
C ARG A 388 -34.89 4.47 0.86
N GLN A 389 -34.92 5.06 -0.35
CA GLN A 389 -36.09 5.03 -1.21
C GLN A 389 -36.13 3.80 -2.13
N GLN A 390 -34.97 3.26 -2.53
CA GLN A 390 -34.88 2.30 -3.64
C GLN A 390 -34.15 1.00 -3.30
N ALA A 391 -33.41 0.94 -2.20
CA ALA A 391 -32.79 -0.30 -1.76
C ALA A 391 -33.84 -1.29 -1.22
N LEU A 392 -33.47 -2.58 -1.17
CA LEU A 392 -34.33 -3.58 -0.51
C LEU A 392 -34.35 -3.27 0.99
N PRO A 393 -35.47 -3.50 1.69
CA PRO A 393 -35.58 -3.22 3.13
C PRO A 393 -34.46 -3.86 3.97
N SER A 394 -33.92 -5.01 3.54
CA SER A 394 -32.83 -5.71 4.23
C SER A 394 -31.46 -5.04 4.13
N VAL A 395 -31.26 -4.09 3.22
CA VAL A 395 -29.97 -3.43 2.97
C VAL A 395 -30.04 -1.90 2.99
N GLN A 396 -31.22 -1.32 3.22
CA GLN A 396 -31.43 0.13 3.22
C GLN A 396 -30.73 0.85 4.40
N ASP A 397 -30.43 0.12 5.48
CA ASP A 397 -29.80 0.64 6.69
C ASP A 397 -28.26 0.50 6.68
N VAL A 398 -27.67 0.23 5.50
CA VAL A 398 -26.22 0.19 5.35
C VAL A 398 -25.59 1.54 5.71
N ASP A 399 -24.45 1.48 6.41
CA ASP A 399 -23.70 2.69 6.72
C ASP A 399 -23.03 3.23 5.45
N VAL A 400 -23.22 4.53 5.23
CA VAL A 400 -22.50 5.28 4.19
C VAL A 400 -21.73 6.41 4.86
N VAL A 401 -20.42 6.44 4.63
CA VAL A 401 -19.51 7.42 5.24
C VAL A 401 -18.68 8.12 4.16
N VAL A 402 -18.15 9.29 4.51
CA VAL A 402 -17.13 9.97 3.71
C VAL A 402 -15.76 9.60 4.28
N SER A 403 -14.83 9.27 3.40
CA SER A 403 -13.44 8.99 3.77
C SER A 403 -12.73 10.24 4.28
N ASP A 404 -11.97 10.09 5.36
CA ASP A 404 -11.08 11.12 5.89
C ASP A 404 -9.63 10.99 5.38
N LEU A 405 -9.36 9.99 4.53
CA LEU A 405 -8.02 9.73 4.02
C LEU A 405 -7.64 10.75 2.94
N VAL A 406 -6.49 11.38 3.14
CA VAL A 406 -5.84 12.23 2.14
C VAL A 406 -4.97 11.36 1.24
N ASP A 407 -5.07 11.55 -0.08
CA ASP A 407 -4.33 10.76 -1.09
C ASP A 407 -4.54 9.23 -0.96
N PRO A 408 -5.78 8.72 -1.00
CA PRO A 408 -6.08 7.31 -0.76
C PRO A 408 -5.37 6.36 -1.74
N ALA A 409 -5.13 6.78 -2.98
CA ALA A 409 -4.35 6.00 -3.95
C ALA A 409 -2.89 5.79 -3.51
N LEU A 410 -2.21 6.83 -3.00
CA LEU A 410 -0.85 6.73 -2.47
C LEU A 410 -0.79 5.86 -1.20
N LEU A 411 -1.72 6.09 -0.27
CA LEU A 411 -1.80 5.28 0.95
C LEU A 411 -2.09 3.81 0.62
N GLY A 412 -2.92 3.57 -0.40
CA GLY A 412 -3.22 2.25 -0.92
C GLY A 412 -1.99 1.53 -1.46
N ALA A 413 -1.24 2.23 -2.30
CA ALA A 413 0.04 1.73 -2.82
C ALA A 413 0.99 1.35 -1.67
N ALA A 414 1.15 2.21 -0.67
CA ALA A 414 1.93 1.89 0.53
C ALA A 414 1.39 0.65 1.27
N SER A 415 0.08 0.55 1.45
CA SER A 415 -0.55 -0.54 2.21
C SER A 415 -0.19 -1.93 1.67
N MET A 416 -0.06 -2.09 0.34
CA MET A 416 0.34 -3.37 -0.28
C MET A 416 1.71 -3.86 0.22
N VAL A 417 2.67 -2.95 0.37
CA VAL A 417 4.02 -3.23 0.88
C VAL A 417 3.97 -3.58 2.38
N LEU A 418 3.22 -2.79 3.15
CA LEU A 418 3.17 -2.86 4.61
C LEU A 418 2.36 -4.07 5.12
N ASP A 419 1.35 -4.51 4.36
CA ASP A 419 0.58 -5.72 4.66
C ASP A 419 1.37 -6.99 4.35
N TYR A 420 2.14 -7.00 3.25
CA TYR A 420 2.95 -8.15 2.90
C TYR A 420 4.02 -8.46 3.96
N THR A 421 4.60 -7.41 4.55
CA THR A 421 5.63 -7.56 5.59
C THR A 421 5.06 -7.96 6.95
N THR A 422 3.87 -7.50 7.32
CA THR A 422 3.19 -7.93 8.56
C THR A 422 2.67 -9.37 8.50
N ARG A 423 2.29 -9.89 7.32
CA ARG A 423 1.97 -11.32 7.13
C ARG A 423 3.15 -12.27 7.40
N ARG A 424 4.39 -11.76 7.46
CA ARG A 424 5.60 -12.53 7.82
C ARG A 424 5.95 -12.47 9.31
N ILE A 425 5.23 -11.65 10.08
CA ILE A 425 5.47 -11.41 11.52
C ILE A 425 4.49 -12.23 12.39
N TYR A 426 3.47 -12.87 11.80
CA TYR A 426 2.49 -13.70 12.51
C TYR A 426 2.64 -15.20 12.24
#